data_AF-A0A7S0RZB1-F1
#
_entry.id   AF-A0A7S0RZB1-F1
#
_cell.length_a   1.000
_cell.length_b   1.000
_cell.length_c   1.000
_cell.angle_alpha   90.00
_cell.angle_beta   90.00
_cell.angle_gamma   90.00
#
_symmetry.space_group_name_H-M   'P 1'
#
loop_
_entity.id
_entity.type
_entity.pdbx_description
1 polymer ?
#
loop_
_entity_poly.entity_id
_entity_poly.type
_entity_poly.pdbx_seq_one_letter_code
_entity_poly.pdbx_strand_id
1 'polypeptide(L)'
;QLSSAGNPLATGDRRAESLQHPSQKHTTPSGLPQPVATGCNLKLHLSNSQPRRAPARLSSRATMALKCWALAMLAIMLAVPLANAQGTVVTLTGGSGSTLFPPGCRCDRDTSHSPYRLVYDSLVPNQLCLRVALAQCDERFYCCSQDLYKFEMDVLVSAKNNVKSVTVDGVKKSFEFNAKNRVLRVTGLNKDLSDAEGTLICIHTVGLTNIVEQLCPEGATGTCRWALFNSEKDCCPVGLAGLFPPPPSPRP
;
A
#
# COMPACT_ATOMS: atom_id res chain seq x y z
N GLN A 1 2.26 -82.06 -32.83
CA GLN A 1 0.89 -81.66 -32.43
C GLN A 1 0.94 -80.14 -32.22
N LEU A 2 0.61 -79.32 -33.25
CA LEU A 2 -0.71 -78.66 -33.48
C LEU A 2 -1.16 -77.89 -32.23
N SER A 3 -1.41 -76.57 -32.19
CA SER A 3 -1.86 -75.54 -33.14
C SER A 3 -1.46 -74.13 -32.61
N SER A 4 -1.08 -73.12 -33.41
CA SER A 4 -1.91 -72.14 -34.17
C SER A 4 -2.84 -71.31 -33.26
N ALA A 5 -3.00 -69.98 -33.28
CA ALA A 5 -2.85 -68.87 -34.25
C ALA A 5 -2.68 -67.54 -33.43
N GLY A 6 -2.43 -66.32 -33.91
CA GLY A 6 -2.44 -65.63 -35.21
C GLY A 6 -2.47 -64.11 -34.94
N ASN A 7 -1.72 -63.32 -35.72
CA ASN A 7 -1.64 -61.83 -35.80
C ASN A 7 -2.99 -61.20 -36.29
N PRO A 8 -3.18 -59.87 -36.61
CA PRO A 8 -2.22 -58.74 -36.76
C PRO A 8 -2.69 -57.30 -36.38
N LEU A 9 -1.69 -56.39 -36.38
CA LEU A 9 -1.60 -55.07 -37.05
C LEU A 9 -2.87 -54.32 -37.51
N ALA A 10 -3.01 -53.04 -37.10
CA ALA A 10 -3.72 -52.02 -37.88
C ALA A 10 -3.09 -50.63 -37.74
N THR A 11 -2.53 -50.18 -38.86
CA THR A 11 -2.17 -48.81 -39.26
C THR A 11 -3.40 -47.92 -39.43
N GLY A 12 -3.28 -46.62 -39.10
CA GLY A 12 -4.27 -45.59 -39.41
C GLY A 12 -3.60 -44.22 -39.58
N ASP A 13 -3.45 -43.81 -40.83
CA ASP A 13 -2.78 -42.62 -41.35
C ASP A 13 -3.82 -41.49 -41.63
N ARG A 14 -3.36 -40.24 -41.54
CA ARG A 14 -3.86 -38.96 -42.13
C ARG A 14 -5.35 -38.75 -42.45
N ARG A 15 -5.88 -37.60 -42.02
CA ARG A 15 -6.42 -36.59 -42.96
C ARG A 15 -6.44 -35.18 -42.39
N ALA A 16 -5.81 -34.27 -43.13
CA ALA A 16 -6.02 -32.83 -43.06
C ALA A 16 -7.35 -32.49 -43.74
N GLU A 17 -8.09 -31.52 -43.20
CA GLU A 17 -9.12 -30.81 -43.96
C GLU A 17 -9.07 -29.31 -43.64
N SER A 18 -8.58 -28.59 -44.63
CA SER A 18 -8.64 -27.16 -44.83
C SER A 18 -9.96 -26.84 -45.50
N LEU A 19 -10.75 -25.90 -44.98
CA LEU A 19 -11.84 -25.29 -45.72
C LEU A 19 -11.91 -23.78 -45.48
N GLN A 20 -11.78 -23.07 -46.60
CA GLN A 20 -11.86 -21.64 -46.79
C GLN A 20 -13.29 -21.06 -46.61
N HIS A 21 -13.29 -19.81 -46.13
CA HIS A 21 -14.11 -18.60 -46.46
C HIS A 21 -15.43 -18.72 -47.27
N PRO A 22 -16.43 -17.87 -46.95
CA PRO A 22 -16.55 -16.53 -47.62
C PRO A 22 -16.92 -15.39 -46.63
N SER A 23 -16.30 -14.22 -46.69
CA SER A 23 -16.56 -13.06 -47.58
C SER A 23 -17.89 -12.31 -47.35
N GLN A 24 -17.74 -11.15 -46.71
CA GLN A 24 -18.42 -9.83 -46.88
C GLN A 24 -19.95 -9.67 -46.73
N LYS A 25 -20.32 -8.73 -45.85
CA LYS A 25 -21.29 -7.67 -46.23
C LYS A 25 -21.07 -6.35 -45.47
N HIS A 26 -20.77 -5.32 -46.24
CA HIS A 26 -20.88 -3.89 -45.93
C HIS A 26 -22.30 -3.51 -45.47
N THR A 27 -22.41 -2.67 -44.42
CA THR A 27 -23.34 -1.51 -44.44
C THR A 27 -22.90 -0.45 -43.41
N THR A 28 -22.59 0.75 -43.89
CA THR A 28 -22.55 2.02 -43.13
C THR A 28 -23.98 2.57 -43.02
N PRO A 29 -24.35 3.26 -41.94
CA PRO A 29 -24.86 4.61 -42.16
C PRO A 29 -24.38 5.66 -41.16
N SER A 30 -24.19 6.84 -41.73
CA SER A 30 -24.00 8.15 -41.12
C SER A 30 -25.05 8.50 -40.06
N GLY A 31 -24.66 9.26 -39.04
CA GLY A 31 -25.59 9.89 -38.11
C GLY A 31 -24.90 10.73 -37.04
N LEU A 32 -24.49 11.96 -37.38
CA LEU A 32 -24.31 13.05 -36.42
C LEU A 32 -25.69 13.40 -35.81
N PRO A 33 -25.74 13.80 -34.52
CA PRO A 33 -25.74 15.23 -34.25
C PRO A 33 -24.88 15.66 -33.04
N GLN A 34 -24.38 16.89 -33.14
CA GLN A 34 -23.78 17.66 -32.05
C GLN A 34 -24.81 17.92 -30.93
N PRO A 35 -24.32 18.20 -29.71
CA PRO A 35 -24.78 19.43 -29.08
C PRO A 35 -23.63 20.28 -28.51
N VAL A 36 -23.58 21.50 -29.04
CA VAL A 36 -23.38 22.79 -28.36
C VAL A 36 -23.05 22.71 -26.86
N ALA A 37 -21.79 22.96 -26.51
CA ALA A 37 -21.41 23.40 -25.16
C ALA A 37 -21.13 24.91 -25.21
N THR A 38 -22.16 25.65 -24.83
CA THR A 38 -22.18 27.08 -24.58
C THR A 38 -21.15 27.44 -23.51
N GLY A 39 -20.33 28.46 -23.80
CA GLY A 39 -19.35 28.99 -22.89
C GLY A 39 -19.96 29.57 -21.62
N CYS A 40 -19.26 29.35 -20.50
CA CYS A 40 -19.35 30.20 -19.32
C CYS A 40 -18.00 30.86 -19.12
N ASN A 41 -17.80 31.99 -19.81
CA ASN A 41 -16.90 33.04 -19.37
C ASN A 41 -17.61 33.82 -18.27
N LEU A 42 -17.16 33.68 -17.02
CA LEU A 42 -17.42 34.67 -15.99
C LEU A 42 -16.09 34.97 -15.28
N LYS A 43 -15.27 35.78 -15.95
CA LYS A 43 -14.09 36.42 -15.35
C LYS A 43 -14.53 37.79 -14.83
N LEU A 44 -15.02 37.82 -13.59
CA LEU A 44 -15.25 39.06 -12.86
C LEU A 44 -13.92 39.60 -12.36
N HIS A 45 -13.57 40.76 -12.89
CA HIS A 45 -12.61 41.72 -12.34
C HIS A 45 -13.20 42.38 -11.08
N LEU A 46 -12.34 43.11 -10.36
CA LEU A 46 -12.55 43.94 -9.16
C LEU A 46 -12.46 43.16 -7.82
N SER A 47 -11.75 43.60 -6.78
CA SER A 47 -11.10 44.89 -6.51
C SER A 47 -10.03 44.69 -5.43
N ASN A 48 -8.82 45.15 -5.76
CA ASN A 48 -7.92 45.98 -4.97
C ASN A 48 -8.34 46.32 -3.52
N SER A 49 -7.50 45.96 -2.53
CA SER A 49 -7.14 46.84 -1.40
C SER A 49 -6.01 46.23 -0.56
N GLN A 50 -4.77 46.62 -0.88
CA GLN A 50 -3.67 46.62 0.07
C GLN A 50 -3.87 47.77 1.07
N PRO A 51 -3.78 47.54 2.39
CA PRO A 51 -3.39 48.58 3.31
C PRO A 51 -1.85 48.57 3.49
N ARG A 52 -1.21 49.59 2.91
CA ARG A 52 0.13 50.04 3.30
C ARG A 52 0.14 50.31 4.80
N ARG A 53 1.03 49.66 5.56
CA ARG A 53 1.47 50.18 6.86
C ARG A 53 2.92 50.63 6.75
N ALA A 54 3.10 51.90 7.06
CA ALA A 54 4.36 52.60 7.12
C ALA A 54 5.29 52.01 8.20
N PRO A 55 6.61 52.23 8.08
CA PRO A 55 7.59 51.79 9.06
C PRO A 55 7.55 52.69 10.30
N ALA A 56 7.24 52.10 11.46
CA ALA A 56 7.46 52.76 12.74
C ALA A 56 8.96 52.73 13.05
N ARG A 57 9.61 53.89 12.94
CA ARG A 57 10.89 54.17 13.58
C ARG A 57 10.67 54.18 15.08
N LEU A 58 11.22 53.20 15.81
CA LEU A 58 11.30 53.28 17.27
C LEU A 58 12.76 53.52 17.70
N SER A 59 13.00 54.82 17.92
CA SER A 59 13.88 55.46 18.89
C SER A 59 14.86 54.56 19.67
N SER A 60 16.13 54.75 19.32
CA SER A 60 17.32 54.52 20.13
C SER A 60 17.24 55.28 21.47
N ARG A 61 16.87 54.61 22.57
CA ARG A 61 17.14 55.02 23.97
C ARG A 61 16.63 53.97 24.97
N ALA A 62 17.33 52.85 25.10
CA ALA A 62 17.23 51.96 26.27
C ALA A 62 18.44 51.02 26.40
N THR A 63 19.62 51.49 26.00
CA THR A 63 20.89 50.98 26.49
C THR A 63 21.05 51.47 27.92
N MET A 64 20.69 50.65 28.92
CA MET A 64 21.18 50.66 30.33
C MET A 64 20.27 49.83 31.26
N ALA A 65 19.81 48.65 30.84
CA ALA A 65 19.20 47.68 31.75
C ALA A 65 19.61 46.22 31.42
N LEU A 66 20.73 46.06 30.72
CA LEU A 66 21.24 44.78 30.22
C LEU A 66 22.55 44.35 30.90
N LYS A 67 22.83 44.87 32.11
CA LYS A 67 24.06 44.58 32.87
C LYS A 67 23.86 44.21 34.34
N CYS A 68 22.62 44.01 34.81
CA CYS A 68 22.34 43.53 36.18
C CYS A 68 21.74 42.11 36.26
N TRP A 69 21.50 41.44 35.12
CA TRP A 69 21.03 40.04 35.10
C TRP A 69 22.10 39.05 34.64
N ALA A 70 23.36 39.48 34.55
CA ALA A 70 24.48 38.65 34.09
C ALA A 70 25.38 38.10 35.21
N LEU A 71 25.02 38.29 36.50
CA LEU A 71 25.81 37.81 37.65
C LEU A 71 25.00 37.00 38.67
N ALA A 72 23.80 36.52 38.31
CA ALA A 72 22.96 35.67 39.16
C ALA A 72 22.64 34.30 38.53
N MET A 73 23.36 33.90 37.47
CA MET A 73 23.17 32.60 36.77
C MET A 73 24.46 31.79 36.68
N LEU A 74 25.42 32.01 37.58
CA LEU A 74 26.72 31.31 37.62
C LEU A 74 26.98 30.65 38.99
N ALA A 75 25.96 30.03 39.59
CA ALA A 75 26.12 29.25 40.83
C ALA A 75 25.03 28.19 41.06
N ILE A 76 24.51 27.54 40.00
CA ILE A 76 23.68 26.33 40.12
C ILE A 76 24.21 25.28 39.14
N MET A 77 25.46 24.88 39.38
CA MET A 77 26.05 23.66 38.84
C MET A 77 26.74 23.00 40.02
N LEU A 78 26.05 22.06 40.68
CA LEU A 78 26.60 20.94 41.46
C LEU A 78 25.47 20.29 42.26
N ALA A 79 24.65 19.48 41.58
CA ALA A 79 23.95 18.32 42.17
C ALA A 79 23.32 17.53 41.03
N VAL A 80 24.14 16.70 40.35
CA VAL A 80 23.61 15.63 39.50
C VAL A 80 23.41 14.41 40.40
N PRO A 81 22.18 14.02 40.77
CA PRO A 81 21.96 12.66 41.21
C PRO A 81 22.06 11.75 39.98
N LEU A 82 22.99 10.79 40.03
CA LEU A 82 22.92 9.58 39.21
C LEU A 82 21.64 8.83 39.60
N ALA A 83 20.52 9.21 38.99
CA ALA A 83 19.32 8.40 38.99
C ALA A 83 19.59 7.23 38.04
N ASN A 84 19.70 6.04 38.64
CA ASN A 84 19.75 4.77 37.94
C ASN A 84 18.74 4.77 36.78
N ALA A 85 19.25 4.62 35.56
CA ALA A 85 18.46 4.21 34.42
C ALA A 85 18.01 2.76 34.64
N GLN A 86 17.02 2.57 35.50
CA GLN A 86 16.16 1.40 35.39
C GLN A 86 15.35 1.64 34.13
N GLY A 87 15.80 0.99 33.04
CA GLY A 87 15.06 0.90 31.80
C GLY A 87 13.62 0.57 32.14
N THR A 88 12.75 1.56 32.00
CA THR A 88 11.32 1.35 32.08
C THR A 88 11.00 0.54 30.85
N VAL A 89 11.04 -0.79 31.01
CA VAL A 89 10.32 -1.68 30.12
C VAL A 89 8.89 -1.19 30.21
N VAL A 90 8.46 -0.46 29.17
CA VAL A 90 7.05 -0.19 28.95
C VAL A 90 6.46 -1.56 28.66
N THR A 91 6.09 -2.26 29.73
CA THR A 91 5.19 -3.39 29.65
C THR A 91 3.91 -2.80 29.10
N LEU A 92 3.65 -3.01 27.81
CA LEU A 92 2.37 -2.73 27.17
C LEU A 92 1.33 -3.63 27.84
N THR A 93 0.90 -3.25 29.04
CA THR A 93 -0.24 -3.85 29.72
C THR A 93 -1.44 -3.57 28.87
N GLY A 94 -1.94 -4.64 28.24
CA GLY A 94 -3.05 -4.65 27.31
C GLY A 94 -4.23 -3.85 27.83
N GLY A 95 -4.46 -2.72 27.17
CA GLY A 95 -5.76 -2.07 27.17
C GLY A 95 -6.76 -2.99 26.45
N SER A 96 -7.75 -3.43 27.21
CA SER A 96 -8.88 -4.24 26.80
C SER A 96 -9.46 -3.84 25.44
N GLY A 97 -9.47 -4.78 24.49
CA GLY A 97 -10.34 -4.74 23.30
C GLY A 97 -9.71 -4.36 21.96
N SER A 98 -8.39 -4.28 21.82
CA SER A 98 -7.79 -4.17 20.48
C SER A 98 -7.83 -5.54 19.79
N THR A 99 -8.85 -5.77 18.95
CA THR A 99 -8.88 -6.91 18.04
C THR A 99 -7.60 -6.89 17.19
N LEU A 100 -6.68 -7.82 17.49
CA LEU A 100 -5.40 -7.94 16.81
C LEU A 100 -5.63 -8.08 15.30
N PHE A 101 -5.02 -7.22 14.50
CA PHE A 101 -5.13 -7.30 13.04
C PHE A 101 -4.33 -8.50 12.51
N PRO A 102 -4.83 -9.18 11.46
CA PRO A 102 -6.21 -9.23 11.00
C PRO A 102 -7.13 -9.89 12.05
N PRO A 103 -8.36 -9.36 12.24
CA PRO A 103 -9.25 -9.83 13.31
C PRO A 103 -9.67 -11.29 13.10
N GLY A 104 -9.56 -12.09 14.16
CA GLY A 104 -9.95 -13.50 14.16
C GLY A 104 -8.93 -14.47 13.54
N CYS A 105 -7.74 -14.00 13.17
CA CYS A 105 -6.70 -14.82 12.54
C CYS A 105 -5.50 -15.07 13.48
N ARG A 106 -5.03 -16.33 13.52
CA ARG A 106 -3.77 -16.72 14.16
C ARG A 106 -2.62 -16.56 13.15
N CYS A 107 -2.23 -15.33 12.88
CA CYS A 107 -1.12 -15.04 11.98
C CYS A 107 0.25 -15.28 12.60
N ASP A 108 1.19 -15.69 11.75
CA ASP A 108 2.59 -15.40 11.99
C ASP A 108 2.84 -13.90 11.78
N ARG A 109 3.37 -13.25 12.82
CA ARG A 109 3.59 -11.80 12.85
C ARG A 109 5.06 -11.44 12.80
N ASP A 110 5.93 -12.44 12.72
CA ASP A 110 7.34 -12.22 12.44
C ASP A 110 7.56 -12.23 10.92
N THR A 111 7.86 -11.06 10.37
CA THR A 111 8.12 -10.96 8.93
C THR A 111 9.31 -11.84 8.50
N SER A 112 10.29 -12.14 9.36
CA SER A 112 11.45 -12.97 9.02
C SER A 112 11.11 -14.44 8.75
N HIS A 113 9.93 -14.91 9.17
CA HIS A 113 9.47 -16.28 8.91
C HIS A 113 8.86 -16.47 7.52
N SER A 114 8.65 -15.40 6.76
CA SER A 114 8.14 -15.43 5.38
C SER A 114 9.09 -14.69 4.46
N PRO A 115 9.20 -15.03 3.16
CA PRO A 115 10.04 -14.28 2.24
C PRO A 115 9.34 -13.01 1.76
N TYR A 116 8.00 -12.95 1.81
CA TYR A 116 7.25 -11.83 1.26
C TYR A 116 7.33 -10.58 2.15
N ARG A 117 7.57 -9.43 1.53
CA ARG A 117 7.48 -8.09 2.12
C ARG A 117 6.58 -7.22 1.26
N LEU A 118 5.82 -6.33 1.87
CA LEU A 118 5.19 -5.21 1.16
C LEU A 118 5.88 -3.90 1.54
N VAL A 119 6.37 -3.22 0.51
CA VAL A 119 7.00 -1.90 0.61
C VAL A 119 6.23 -0.89 -0.22
N TYR A 120 6.33 0.39 0.12
CA TYR A 120 5.77 1.43 -0.75
C TYR A 120 6.52 1.47 -2.07
N ASP A 121 5.75 1.51 -3.16
CA ASP A 121 6.28 1.71 -4.50
C ASP A 121 6.11 3.17 -4.93
N SER A 122 4.87 3.63 -4.91
CA SER A 122 4.51 5.00 -5.29
C SER A 122 3.36 5.51 -4.43
N LEU A 123 3.52 6.77 -3.99
CA LEU A 123 2.56 7.53 -3.21
C LEU A 123 2.22 8.79 -3.99
N VAL A 124 1.27 8.68 -4.92
CA VAL A 124 0.83 9.80 -5.74
C VAL A 124 -0.59 10.23 -5.33
N PRO A 125 -1.04 11.43 -5.71
CA PRO A 125 -2.41 11.83 -5.44
C PRO A 125 -3.39 10.76 -5.93
N ASN A 126 -4.34 10.38 -5.08
CA ASN A 126 -5.38 9.38 -5.38
C ASN A 126 -4.89 7.94 -5.62
N GLN A 127 -3.61 7.61 -5.36
CA GLN A 127 -3.12 6.25 -5.55
C GLN A 127 -1.99 5.89 -4.59
N LEU A 128 -2.16 4.76 -3.91
CA LEU A 128 -1.16 4.12 -3.06
C LEU A 128 -0.79 2.79 -3.70
N CYS A 129 0.45 2.62 -4.15
CA CYS A 129 0.96 1.34 -4.64
C CYS A 129 1.93 0.71 -3.65
N LEU A 130 1.71 -0.57 -3.39
CA LEU A 130 2.60 -1.45 -2.64
C LEU A 130 3.24 -2.45 -3.59
N ARG A 131 4.54 -2.69 -3.43
CA ARG A 131 5.29 -3.69 -4.17
C ARG A 131 5.58 -4.87 -3.27
N VAL A 132 5.36 -6.08 -3.79
CA VAL A 132 5.86 -7.31 -3.19
C VAL A 132 7.37 -7.37 -3.44
N ALA A 133 8.15 -7.44 -2.37
CA ALA A 133 9.58 -7.73 -2.41
C ALA A 133 9.86 -9.07 -1.74
N LEU A 134 10.94 -9.73 -2.12
CA LEU A 134 11.40 -10.95 -1.47
C LEU A 134 12.60 -10.67 -0.56
N ALA A 135 12.62 -11.35 0.58
CA ALA A 135 13.71 -11.36 1.52
C ALA A 135 14.04 -12.81 1.91
N GLN A 136 15.24 -13.03 2.43
CA GLN A 136 15.59 -14.32 3.02
C GLN A 136 14.70 -14.60 4.25
N CYS A 137 14.28 -15.85 4.38
CA CYS A 137 13.57 -16.37 5.55
C CYS A 137 14.21 -17.69 5.99
N ASP A 138 13.94 -18.09 7.22
CA ASP A 138 14.39 -19.38 7.72
C ASP A 138 13.38 -20.46 7.30
N GLU A 139 13.84 -21.38 6.45
CA GLU A 139 13.05 -22.46 5.84
C GLU A 139 12.41 -23.42 6.86
N ARG A 140 12.83 -23.38 8.13
CA ARG A 140 12.20 -24.15 9.22
C ARG A 140 10.80 -23.63 9.56
N PHE A 141 10.47 -22.39 9.20
CA PHE A 141 9.15 -21.82 9.43
C PHE A 141 8.22 -22.11 8.27
N TYR A 142 7.01 -22.55 8.60
CA TYR A 142 5.96 -22.88 7.62
C TYR A 142 5.73 -21.76 6.60
N CYS A 143 5.74 -20.50 7.04
CA CYS A 143 5.50 -19.33 6.18
C CYS A 143 6.59 -19.07 5.12
N CYS A 144 7.75 -19.75 5.20
CA CYS A 144 8.90 -19.46 4.35
C CYS A 144 8.73 -20.00 2.91
N SER A 145 7.95 -21.07 2.75
CA SER A 145 7.76 -21.77 1.46
C SER A 145 6.35 -21.64 0.88
N GLN A 146 5.52 -20.74 1.41
CA GLN A 146 4.11 -20.63 1.02
C GLN A 146 3.91 -19.80 -0.25
N ASP A 147 2.79 -20.03 -0.94
CA ASP A 147 2.32 -19.17 -2.01
C ASP A 147 1.70 -17.87 -1.46
N LEU A 148 1.42 -16.93 -2.36
CA LEU A 148 0.82 -15.64 -2.08
C LEU A 148 -0.53 -15.53 -2.81
N TYR A 149 -1.61 -15.64 -2.04
CA TYR A 149 -2.97 -15.72 -2.58
C TYR A 149 -3.84 -14.51 -2.24
N LYS A 150 -3.68 -13.91 -1.04
CA LYS A 150 -4.53 -12.83 -0.56
C LYS A 150 -3.73 -11.77 0.19
N PHE A 151 -4.13 -10.52 0.00
CA PHE A 151 -3.64 -9.34 0.70
C PHE A 151 -4.77 -8.73 1.53
N GLU A 152 -4.45 -8.31 2.76
CA GLU A 152 -5.31 -7.50 3.61
C GLU A 152 -4.55 -6.30 4.15
N MET A 153 -5.22 -5.15 4.27
CA MET A 153 -4.67 -3.93 4.86
C MET A 153 -5.59 -3.42 5.96
N ASP A 154 -5.02 -2.99 7.09
CA ASP A 154 -5.76 -2.30 8.15
C ASP A 154 -6.07 -0.89 7.66
N VAL A 155 -7.35 -0.51 7.69
CA VAL A 155 -7.84 0.72 7.08
C VAL A 155 -8.76 1.49 8.01
N LEU A 156 -8.70 2.82 7.94
CA LEU A 156 -9.64 3.69 8.64
C LEU A 156 -11.04 3.55 8.04
N VAL A 157 -12.05 3.38 8.90
CA VAL A 157 -13.45 3.22 8.49
C VAL A 157 -13.94 4.39 7.64
N SER A 158 -13.47 5.61 7.93
CA SER A 158 -13.79 6.83 7.19
C SER A 158 -13.40 6.75 5.72
N ALA A 159 -12.36 5.98 5.36
CA ALA A 159 -11.85 5.87 4.00
C ALA A 159 -12.69 4.98 3.08
N LYS A 160 -13.73 4.28 3.59
CA LYS A 160 -14.54 3.32 2.82
C LYS A 160 -15.04 3.90 1.50
N ASN A 161 -15.59 5.11 1.54
CA ASN A 161 -16.18 5.75 0.37
C ASN A 161 -15.11 6.37 -0.55
N ASN A 162 -13.87 6.48 -0.10
CA ASN A 162 -12.77 7.03 -0.88
C ASN A 162 -12.10 5.97 -1.74
N VAL A 163 -12.02 4.71 -1.30
CA VAL A 163 -11.45 3.60 -2.10
C VAL A 163 -12.38 3.25 -3.26
N LYS A 164 -11.89 3.39 -4.50
CA LYS A 164 -12.70 3.18 -5.72
C LYS A 164 -12.36 1.93 -6.49
N SER A 165 -11.09 1.55 -6.52
CA SER A 165 -10.66 0.32 -7.18
C SER A 165 -9.32 -0.13 -6.66
N VAL A 166 -9.03 -1.42 -6.85
CA VAL A 166 -7.71 -1.98 -6.64
C VAL A 166 -7.25 -2.64 -7.93
N THR A 167 -5.98 -2.46 -8.28
CA THR A 167 -5.32 -3.16 -9.39
C THR A 167 -4.16 -3.99 -8.86
N VAL A 168 -3.96 -5.16 -9.44
CA VAL A 168 -2.78 -6.01 -9.23
C VAL A 168 -2.10 -6.17 -10.58
N ASP A 169 -0.83 -5.78 -10.68
CA ASP A 169 -0.06 -5.73 -11.94
C ASP A 169 -0.80 -4.98 -13.07
N GLY A 170 -1.42 -3.85 -12.71
CA GLY A 170 -2.21 -3.02 -13.63
C GLY A 170 -3.60 -3.57 -13.97
N VAL A 171 -3.92 -4.81 -13.60
CA VAL A 171 -5.23 -5.43 -13.85
C VAL A 171 -6.17 -5.18 -12.68
N LYS A 172 -7.36 -4.67 -12.96
CA LYS A 172 -8.39 -4.43 -11.93
C LYS A 172 -8.78 -5.75 -11.25
N LYS A 173 -8.77 -5.77 -9.92
CA LYS A 173 -9.23 -6.88 -9.09
C LYS A 173 -10.48 -6.47 -8.30
N SER A 174 -11.32 -7.44 -7.98
CA SER A 174 -12.35 -7.24 -6.96
C SER A 174 -11.69 -7.03 -5.60
N PHE A 175 -12.31 -6.21 -4.77
CA PHE A 175 -11.86 -5.97 -3.41
C PHE A 175 -13.07 -5.89 -2.48
N GLU A 176 -12.85 -6.17 -1.20
CA GLU A 176 -13.83 -6.00 -0.13
C GLU A 176 -13.32 -4.93 0.84
N PHE A 177 -14.14 -3.92 1.13
CA PHE A 177 -13.89 -3.00 2.24
C PHE A 177 -14.84 -3.33 3.40
N ASN A 178 -14.30 -3.98 4.42
CA ASN A 178 -15.03 -4.37 5.61
C ASN A 178 -14.86 -3.32 6.71
N ALA A 179 -15.79 -2.37 6.78
CA ALA A 179 -15.77 -1.30 7.78
C ALA A 179 -15.86 -1.81 9.23
N LYS A 180 -16.57 -2.93 9.48
CA LYS A 180 -16.70 -3.50 10.82
C LYS A 180 -15.35 -4.01 11.33
N ASN A 181 -14.60 -4.66 10.45
CA ASN A 181 -13.32 -5.28 10.78
C ASN A 181 -12.12 -4.38 10.46
N ARG A 182 -12.34 -3.20 9.86
CA ARG A 182 -11.29 -2.29 9.37
C ARG A 182 -10.33 -2.93 8.39
N VAL A 183 -10.85 -3.74 7.47
CA VAL A 183 -10.03 -4.49 6.50
C VAL A 183 -10.37 -4.08 5.08
N LEU A 184 -9.35 -3.71 4.30
CA LEU A 184 -9.40 -3.76 2.85
C LEU A 184 -8.77 -5.08 2.39
N ARG A 185 -9.53 -5.91 1.66
CA ARG A 185 -9.11 -7.25 1.23
C ARG A 185 -9.09 -7.37 -0.28
N VAL A 186 -8.06 -8.06 -0.79
CA VAL A 186 -7.91 -8.44 -2.19
C VAL A 186 -7.48 -9.91 -2.25
N THR A 187 -8.21 -10.74 -2.98
CA THR A 187 -7.95 -12.19 -3.11
C THR A 187 -7.59 -12.56 -4.54
N GLY A 188 -7.04 -13.75 -4.73
CA GLY A 188 -6.71 -14.26 -6.07
C GLY A 188 -5.53 -13.51 -6.67
N LEU A 189 -4.50 -13.26 -5.86
CA LEU A 189 -3.20 -12.80 -6.33
C LEU A 189 -2.53 -13.91 -7.15
N ASN A 190 -2.66 -15.17 -6.70
CA ASN A 190 -2.19 -16.39 -7.37
C ASN A 190 -0.71 -16.30 -7.77
N LYS A 191 0.12 -15.92 -6.79
CA LYS A 191 1.57 -15.78 -6.95
C LYS A 191 2.28 -16.85 -6.12
N ASP A 192 3.48 -17.22 -6.52
CA ASP A 192 4.41 -18.03 -5.74
C ASP A 192 5.80 -17.36 -5.69
N LEU A 193 6.79 -18.02 -5.09
CA LEU A 193 8.12 -17.44 -4.93
C LEU A 193 8.81 -17.09 -6.26
N SER A 194 8.43 -17.73 -7.37
CA SER A 194 9.03 -17.50 -8.68
C SER A 194 8.48 -16.26 -9.41
N ASP A 195 7.28 -15.79 -9.05
CA ASP A 195 6.59 -14.72 -9.79
C ASP A 195 5.97 -13.63 -8.89
N ALA A 196 6.09 -13.75 -7.57
CA ALA A 196 5.59 -12.77 -6.62
C ALA A 196 6.43 -11.48 -6.61
N GLU A 197 7.76 -11.58 -6.78
CA GLU A 197 8.63 -10.40 -6.70
C GLU A 197 8.25 -9.34 -7.74
N GLY A 198 8.13 -8.10 -7.29
CA GLY A 198 7.75 -6.98 -8.13
C GLY A 198 6.24 -6.85 -8.36
N THR A 199 5.41 -7.78 -7.87
CA THR A 199 3.94 -7.66 -7.95
C THR A 199 3.48 -6.33 -7.36
N LEU A 200 2.71 -5.56 -8.12
CA LEU A 200 2.23 -4.23 -7.73
C LEU A 200 0.76 -4.26 -7.34
N ILE A 201 0.46 -3.95 -6.08
CA ILE A 201 -0.90 -3.80 -5.55
C ILE A 201 -1.18 -2.32 -5.39
N CYS A 202 -2.01 -1.75 -6.26
CA CYS A 202 -2.35 -0.32 -6.23
C CYS A 202 -3.80 -0.08 -5.82
N ILE A 203 -3.97 0.74 -4.79
CA ILE A 203 -5.25 1.17 -4.25
C ILE A 203 -5.53 2.58 -4.79
N HIS A 204 -6.61 2.70 -5.56
CA HIS A 204 -7.03 3.97 -6.16
C HIS A 204 -8.13 4.58 -5.30
N THR A 205 -7.91 5.82 -4.90
CA THR A 205 -8.81 6.56 -4.01
C THR A 205 -9.31 7.85 -4.67
N VAL A 206 -10.25 8.54 -4.05
CA VAL A 206 -10.61 9.93 -4.43
C VAL A 206 -10.78 10.78 -3.18
N GLY A 207 -10.44 12.05 -3.27
CA GLY A 207 -10.69 13.03 -2.20
C GLY A 207 -9.82 12.85 -0.95
N LEU A 208 -8.76 12.03 -1.02
CA LEU A 208 -7.75 11.93 0.03
C LEU A 208 -6.56 12.80 -0.34
N THR A 209 -6.19 13.74 0.52
CA THR A 209 -5.06 14.66 0.29
C THR A 209 -3.74 14.10 0.81
N ASN A 210 -3.77 13.35 1.92
CA ASN A 210 -2.67 12.52 2.39
C ASN A 210 -3.17 11.08 2.48
N ILE A 211 -2.89 10.28 1.45
CA ILE A 211 -3.50 8.94 1.32
C ILE A 211 -3.09 8.01 2.46
N VAL A 212 -1.84 8.02 2.90
CA VAL A 212 -1.37 7.11 3.97
C VAL A 212 -2.03 7.47 5.30
N GLU A 213 -1.99 8.76 5.66
CA GLU A 213 -2.58 9.27 6.91
C GLU A 213 -4.10 9.06 6.98
N GLN A 214 -4.80 9.21 5.85
CA GLN A 214 -6.25 9.16 5.80
C GLN A 214 -6.79 7.76 5.49
N LEU A 215 -5.97 6.85 4.97
CA LEU A 215 -6.36 5.46 4.67
C LEU A 215 -5.98 4.51 5.81
N CYS A 216 -4.86 4.71 6.48
CA CYS A 216 -4.28 3.74 7.41
C CYS A 216 -4.33 4.22 8.87
N PRO A 217 -4.68 3.38 9.85
CA PRO A 217 -4.73 3.78 11.26
C PRO A 217 -3.39 4.30 11.80
N GLU A 218 -2.28 3.68 11.42
CA GLU A 218 -0.92 4.13 11.77
C GLU A 218 -0.39 5.21 10.82
N GLY A 219 -1.23 5.76 9.93
CA GLY A 219 -0.81 6.61 8.83
C GLY A 219 -0.15 7.93 9.25
N ALA A 220 -0.38 8.42 10.48
CA ALA A 220 0.33 9.57 11.04
C ALA A 220 1.84 9.32 11.21
N THR A 221 2.25 8.05 11.30
CA THR A 221 3.65 7.61 11.30
C THR A 221 4.18 7.34 9.89
N GLY A 222 3.37 7.56 8.86
CA GLY A 222 3.69 7.25 7.48
C GLY A 222 3.68 5.75 7.15
N THR A 223 2.97 4.93 7.92
CA THR A 223 2.93 3.47 7.72
C THR A 223 1.51 2.93 7.56
N CYS A 224 1.40 1.80 6.87
CA CYS A 224 0.17 1.02 6.73
C CYS A 224 0.43 -0.41 7.16
N ARG A 225 -0.41 -0.94 8.05
CA ARG A 225 -0.36 -2.35 8.45
C ARG A 225 -1.00 -3.23 7.39
N TRP A 226 -0.33 -4.32 7.06
CA TRP A 226 -0.77 -5.29 6.06
C TRP A 226 -0.60 -6.72 6.55
N ALA A 227 -1.33 -7.65 5.93
CA ALA A 227 -1.20 -9.07 6.11
C ALA A 227 -1.28 -9.79 4.77
N LEU A 228 -0.43 -10.79 4.60
CA LEU A 228 -0.43 -11.67 3.44
C LEU A 228 -0.92 -13.06 3.84
N PHE A 229 -1.51 -13.76 2.88
CA PHE A 229 -2.08 -15.07 3.11
C PHE A 229 -1.81 -15.99 1.93
N ASN A 230 -1.57 -17.26 2.25
CA ASN A 230 -1.43 -18.34 1.28
C ASN A 230 -2.80 -18.85 0.80
N SER A 231 -2.79 -19.80 -0.14
CA SER A 231 -4.02 -20.42 -0.67
C SER A 231 -4.78 -21.25 0.37
N GLU A 232 -4.09 -21.76 1.39
CA GLU A 232 -4.69 -22.47 2.55
C GLU A 232 -5.37 -21.52 3.55
N LYS A 233 -5.29 -20.19 3.31
CA LYS A 233 -5.83 -19.10 4.15
C LYS A 233 -5.07 -18.87 5.45
N ASP A 234 -3.87 -19.42 5.56
CA ASP A 234 -2.94 -19.10 6.63
C ASP A 234 -2.28 -17.75 6.40
N CYS A 235 -2.07 -17.03 7.49
CA CYS A 235 -1.63 -15.64 7.48
C CYS A 235 -0.12 -15.57 7.76
N CYS A 236 0.63 -15.22 6.71
CA CYS A 236 2.07 -15.35 6.58
C CYS A 236 2.63 -14.27 5.63
N PRO A 237 3.14 -13.12 6.10
CA PRO A 237 3.17 -12.61 7.47
C PRO A 237 2.22 -11.40 7.66
N VAL A 238 2.26 -10.80 8.85
CA VAL A 238 1.76 -9.43 9.12
C VAL A 238 2.92 -8.46 9.23
N GLY A 239 2.83 -7.28 8.61
CA GLY A 239 3.90 -6.29 8.63
C GLY A 239 3.40 -4.85 8.53
N LEU A 240 4.35 -3.92 8.47
CA LEU A 240 4.13 -2.48 8.23
C LEU A 240 4.82 -2.09 6.93
N ALA A 241 4.09 -1.47 6.01
CA ALA A 241 4.68 -0.81 4.85
C ALA A 241 5.29 0.52 5.32
N GLY A 242 6.57 0.76 5.02
CA GLY A 242 7.27 2.01 5.36
C GLY A 242 8.53 1.89 6.22
N LEU A 243 8.96 0.68 6.60
CA LEU A 243 10.16 0.48 7.44
C LEU A 243 11.37 -0.14 6.73
N PHE A 244 11.27 -0.46 5.44
CA PHE A 244 12.40 -0.99 4.67
C PHE A 244 13.00 0.11 3.78
N PRO A 245 14.33 0.33 3.83
CA PRO A 245 14.96 1.11 2.77
C PRO A 245 14.67 0.44 1.43
N PRO A 246 14.43 1.20 0.36
CA PRO A 246 14.26 0.62 -0.97
C PRO A 246 15.49 -0.25 -1.30
N PRO A 247 15.32 -1.34 -2.06
CA PRO A 247 16.46 -2.12 -2.55
C PRO A 247 17.49 -1.15 -3.17
N PRO A 248 18.80 -1.32 -2.90
CA PRO A 248 19.81 -0.52 -3.57
C PRO A 248 19.59 -0.65 -5.08
N SER A 249 19.55 0.48 -5.79
CA SER A 249 19.30 0.50 -7.23
C SER A 249 20.24 -0.49 -7.94
N PRO A 250 19.77 -1.21 -8.99
CA PRO A 250 20.64 -2.05 -9.79
C PRO A 250 21.85 -1.23 -10.23
N ARG A 251 23.07 -1.75 -10.01
CA ARG A 251 24.27 -1.09 -10.53
C ARG A 251 24.20 -1.09 -12.07
N PRO A 252 24.51 0.05 -12.73
CA PRO A 252 24.59 0.14 -14.20
C PRO A 252 25.56 -0.87 -14.81
#